data_AF-A0A6V8CHN6-F1
#
_entry.id   AF-A0A6V8CHN6-F1
#
_cell.length_a   1.000
_cell.length_b   1.000
_cell.length_c   1.000
_cell.angle_alpha   90.00
_cell.angle_beta   90.00
_cell.angle_gamma   90.00
#
_symmetry.space_group_name_H-M   'P 1'
#
loop_
_entity.id
_entity.type
_entity.pdbx_description
1 polymer ?
#
loop_
_entity_poly.entity_id
_entity_poly.type
_entity_poly.pdbx_seq_one_letter_code
_entity_poly.pdbx_strand_id
1 'polypeptide(L)'
;MDGASGKWTVLHPSAFAFITATVSTYIALLAETARNASDTNQMDALIGGAVMLLVLISYFRLKGEGMEDGMTFMGEPLEDNGQFANGLLLFAFIMGALFTINHVLLG
;
A
#
# COMPACT_ATOMS: atom_id res chain seq x y z
N MET A 1 5.75 21.81 16.86
CA MET A 1 5.84 20.41 16.44
C MET A 1 4.72 20.22 15.45
N ASP A 2 5.02 19.95 14.18
CA ASP A 2 3.99 19.62 13.19
C ASP A 2 3.27 18.36 13.66
N GLY A 3 1.96 18.47 13.91
CA GLY A 3 1.11 17.35 14.31
C GLY A 3 0.76 16.45 13.12
N ALA A 4 -0.13 15.48 13.37
CA ALA A 4 -0.63 14.56 12.36
C ALA A 4 -1.44 15.24 11.24
N SER A 5 -2.01 16.42 11.50
CA SER A 5 -2.91 17.13 10.59
C SER A 5 -2.30 17.32 9.19
N GLY A 6 -3.03 16.90 8.15
CA GLY A 6 -2.65 17.06 6.75
C GLY A 6 -1.52 16.15 6.25
N LYS A 7 -1.08 15.16 7.03
CA LYS A 7 0.00 14.22 6.64
C LYS A 7 -0.44 13.12 5.66
N TRP A 8 -1.71 13.12 5.22
CA TRP A 8 -2.21 12.22 4.16
C TRP A 8 -1.37 12.28 2.88
N THR A 9 -0.81 13.43 2.53
CA THR A 9 0.07 13.63 1.36
C THR A 9 1.31 12.73 1.36
N VAL A 10 1.73 12.27 2.55
CA VAL A 10 2.85 11.33 2.71
C VAL A 10 2.35 9.91 2.86
N LEU A 11 1.34 9.71 3.72
CA LEU A 11 0.87 8.37 4.07
C LEU A 11 0.11 7.68 2.93
N HIS A 12 -0.71 8.41 2.17
CA HIS A 12 -1.47 7.83 1.07
C HIS A 12 -0.57 7.30 -0.06
N PRO A 13 0.35 8.11 -0.64
CA PRO A 13 1.26 7.59 -1.67
C PRO A 13 2.15 6.47 -1.16
N SER A 14 2.61 6.57 0.10
CA SER A 14 3.41 5.50 0.72
C SER A 14 2.62 4.19 0.80
N ALA A 15 1.36 4.24 1.24
CA ALA A 15 0.52 3.06 1.33
C ALA A 15 0.34 2.39 -0.04
N PHE A 16 0.05 3.15 -1.09
CA PHE A 16 -0.06 2.62 -2.46
C PHE A 16 1.25 1.98 -2.95
N ALA A 17 2.37 2.64 -2.72
CA ALA A 17 3.69 2.15 -3.14
C ALA A 17 4.05 0.83 -2.45
N PHE A 18 3.93 0.78 -1.12
CA PHE A 18 4.34 -0.39 -0.35
C PHE A 18 3.37 -1.57 -0.48
N ILE A 19 2.07 -1.31 -0.69
CA ILE A 19 1.13 -2.38 -1.08
C ILE A 19 1.53 -2.96 -2.43
N THR A 20 1.80 -2.12 -3.43
CA THR A 20 2.21 -2.58 -4.77
C THR A 20 3.47 -3.42 -4.70
N ALA A 21 4.51 -2.94 -4.02
CA ALA A 21 5.77 -3.66 -3.85
C ALA A 21 5.55 -5.00 -3.14
N THR A 22 4.82 -5.02 -2.02
CA THR A 22 4.56 -6.24 -1.25
C THR A 22 3.79 -7.28 -2.06
N VAL A 23 2.71 -6.86 -2.74
CA VAL A 23 1.89 -7.77 -3.54
C VAL A 23 2.68 -8.31 -4.74
N SER A 24 3.44 -7.45 -5.43
CA SER A 24 4.28 -7.85 -6.55
C SER A 24 5.29 -8.92 -6.14
N THR A 25 6.03 -8.66 -5.07
CA THR A 25 7.05 -9.60 -4.57
C THR A 25 6.43 -10.89 -4.06
N TYR A 26 5.27 -10.82 -3.39
CA TYR A 26 4.55 -12.01 -2.94
C TYR A 26 4.10 -12.92 -4.09
N ILE A 27 3.50 -12.34 -5.14
CA ILE A 27 3.10 -13.11 -6.33
C ILE A 27 4.32 -13.70 -7.05
N ALA A 28 5.42 -12.94 -7.15
CA ALA A 28 6.66 -13.44 -7.76
C ALA A 28 7.26 -14.63 -6.96
N LEU A 29 7.14 -14.64 -5.63
CA LEU A 29 7.55 -15.78 -4.79
C LEU A 29 6.68 -17.01 -5.04
N LEU A 30 5.36 -16.83 -5.05
CA LEU A 30 4.39 -17.91 -5.31
C LEU A 30 4.57 -18.53 -6.69
N ALA A 31 4.78 -17.67 -7.69
CA ALA A 31 4.94 -18.11 -9.06
C ALA A 31 6.36 -18.58 -9.39
N GLU A 32 7.18 -18.81 -8.35
CA GLU A 32 8.49 -19.42 -8.45
C GLU A 32 9.57 -18.62 -9.21
N THR A 33 9.21 -17.51 -9.86
CA THR A 33 10.16 -16.62 -10.54
C THR A 33 11.07 -15.87 -9.59
N ALA A 34 10.63 -15.63 -8.35
CA ALA A 34 11.49 -15.13 -7.28
C ALA A 34 12.13 -16.24 -6.43
N ARG A 35 11.81 -17.54 -6.63
CA ARG A 35 12.44 -18.63 -5.85
C ARG A 35 13.81 -19.04 -6.39
N ASN A 36 14.12 -18.72 -7.64
CA ASN A 36 15.49 -18.71 -8.16
C ASN A 36 16.25 -17.43 -7.76
N ALA A 37 15.65 -16.56 -6.95
CA ALA A 37 16.25 -15.29 -6.59
C ALA A 37 17.11 -15.38 -5.34
N SER A 38 18.17 -14.58 -5.34
CA SER A 38 19.16 -14.47 -4.27
C SER A 38 18.52 -14.19 -2.89
N ASP A 39 19.26 -14.49 -1.81
CA ASP A 39 18.87 -14.18 -0.43
C ASP A 39 18.39 -12.73 -0.25
N THR A 40 18.95 -11.80 -1.03
CA THR A 40 18.54 -10.39 -1.08
C THR A 40 17.08 -10.22 -1.46
N ASN A 41 16.58 -10.94 -2.47
CA ASN A 41 15.20 -10.81 -2.93
C ASN A 41 14.19 -11.37 -1.91
N GLN A 42 14.57 -12.41 -1.17
CA GLN A 42 13.75 -12.94 -0.07
C GLN A 42 13.69 -11.96 1.10
N MET A 43 14.82 -11.31 1.41
CA MET A 43 14.89 -10.28 2.43
C MET A 43 14.08 -9.02 2.05
N ASP A 44 14.11 -8.62 0.78
CA ASP A 44 13.28 -7.52 0.26
C ASP A 44 11.78 -7.81 0.36
N ALA A 45 11.37 -9.07 0.18
CA ALA A 45 9.97 -9.48 0.37
C ALA A 45 9.51 -9.28 1.82
N LEU A 46 10.35 -9.69 2.78
CA LEU A 46 10.07 -9.56 4.21
C LEU A 46 10.06 -8.09 4.64
N ILE A 47 11.08 -7.32 4.24
CA ILE A 47 11.20 -5.90 4.61
C ILE A 47 10.12 -5.06 3.92
N GLY A 48 9.81 -5.32 2.65
CA GLY A 48 8.74 -4.64 1.92
C GLY A 48 7.39 -4.81 2.63
N GLY A 49 7.05 -6.04 3.01
CA GLY A 49 5.85 -6.33 3.79
C GLY A 49 5.85 -5.67 5.17
N ALA A 50 6.98 -5.67 5.88
CA ALA A 50 7.10 -5.02 7.18
C ALA A 50 6.92 -3.49 7.09
N VAL A 51 7.53 -2.84 6.10
CA VAL A 51 7.38 -1.39 5.89
C VAL A 51 5.95 -1.05 5.49
N MET A 52 5.31 -1.86 4.64
CA MET A 52 3.88 -1.73 4.33
C MET A 52 3.04 -1.72 5.61
N LEU A 53 3.23 -2.70 6.50
CA LEU A 53 2.50 -2.76 7.77
C LEU A 53 2.74 -1.55 8.66
N LEU A 54 3.99 -1.07 8.75
CA LEU A 54 4.31 0.14 9.53
C LEU A 54 3.58 1.37 8.97
N VAL A 55 3.55 1.55 7.65
CA VAL A 55 2.82 2.64 7.01
C VAL A 55 1.32 2.54 7.29
N LEU A 56 0.72 1.35 7.19
CA LEU A 56 -0.71 1.17 7.48
C LEU A 56 -1.03 1.39 8.96
N ILE A 57 -0.19 0.91 9.87
CA ILE A 57 -0.35 1.15 11.31
C ILE A 57 -0.26 2.65 11.61
N SER A 58 0.72 3.35 11.02
CA SER A 58 0.83 4.80 11.13
C SER A 58 -0.42 5.51 10.59
N TYR A 59 -0.94 5.07 9.44
CA TYR A 59 -2.20 5.58 8.89
C TYR A 59 -3.34 5.46 9.91
N PHE A 60 -3.62 4.25 10.41
CA PHE A 60 -4.75 4.02 11.31
C PHE A 60 -4.61 4.74 12.66
N ARG A 61 -3.38 4.88 13.17
CA ARG A 61 -3.12 5.61 14.43
C ARG A 61 -3.33 7.11 14.27
N LEU A 62 -2.76 7.70 13.22
CA LEU A 62 -2.77 9.15 13.01
C LEU A 62 -4.08 9.65 12.44
N LYS A 63 -4.93 8.75 11.92
CA LYS A 63 -6.25 9.08 11.37
C LYS A 63 -7.10 9.90 12.34
N GLY A 64 -7.22 9.46 13.60
CA GLY A 64 -7.98 10.16 14.62
C GLY A 64 -7.39 11.50 15.07
N GLU A 65 -6.17 11.83 14.64
CA GLU A 65 -5.45 13.07 14.95
C GLU A 65 -5.53 14.09 13.78
N GLY A 66 -6.42 13.87 12.81
CA GLY A 66 -6.61 14.78 11.67
C GLY A 66 -5.69 14.50 10.49
N MET A 67 -5.10 13.31 10.39
CA MET A 67 -4.18 12.97 9.28
C MET A 67 -4.76 13.20 7.88
N GLU A 68 -6.08 13.05 7.74
CA GLU A 68 -6.84 13.28 6.51
C GLU A 68 -7.35 14.72 6.34
N ASP A 69 -7.00 15.65 7.24
CA ASP A 69 -7.42 17.04 7.19
C ASP A 69 -6.99 17.74 5.89
N GLY A 70 -7.87 18.60 5.38
CA GLY A 70 -7.62 19.41 4.19
C GLY A 70 -7.59 18.63 2.88
N MET A 71 -7.96 17.34 2.90
CA MET A 71 -8.07 16.53 1.70
C MET A 71 -9.33 16.91 0.91
N THR A 72 -9.17 17.07 -0.40
CA THR A 72 -10.27 17.37 -1.31
C THR A 72 -10.26 16.37 -2.47
N PHE A 73 -11.45 16.05 -2.98
CA PHE A 73 -11.62 15.24 -4.18
C PHE A 73 -12.54 15.97 -5.14
N MET A 74 -12.08 16.20 -6.37
CA MET A 74 -12.78 17.01 -7.36
C MET A 74 -13.17 18.41 -6.85
N GLY A 75 -12.35 18.98 -5.95
CA GLY A 75 -12.59 20.30 -5.36
C GLY A 75 -13.51 20.32 -4.14
N GLU A 76 -14.17 19.20 -3.82
CA GLU A 76 -15.02 19.09 -2.64
C GLU A 76 -14.24 18.50 -1.45
N PRO A 77 -14.48 18.94 -0.21
CA PRO A 77 -13.86 18.34 0.96
C PRO A 77 -14.29 16.87 1.08
N LEU A 78 -13.31 16.00 1.30
CA LEU A 78 -13.58 14.60 1.59
C LEU A 78 -13.98 14.45 3.05
N GLU A 79 -15.19 13.96 3.31
CA GLU A 79 -15.59 13.53 4.64
C GLU A 79 -14.91 12.22 5.02
N ASP A 80 -14.37 12.18 6.24
CA ASP A 80 -13.74 10.98 6.78
C ASP A 80 -14.79 9.90 7.11
N ASN A 81 -15.13 9.11 6.10
CA ASN A 81 -16.02 7.95 6.21
C ASN A 81 -15.27 6.64 5.89
N GLY A 82 -13.94 6.61 6.05
CA GLY A 82 -13.11 5.43 5.70
C GLY A 82 -12.99 5.16 4.20
N GLN A 83 -13.33 6.15 3.36
CA GLN A 83 -13.26 6.04 1.91
C GLN A 83 -11.85 5.68 1.41
N PHE A 84 -10.81 6.28 1.99
CA PHE A 84 -9.43 5.94 1.64
C PHE A 84 -9.10 4.48 1.97
N ALA A 85 -9.40 4.00 3.18
CA ALA A 85 -9.13 2.62 3.58
C ALA A 85 -9.84 1.62 2.65
N ASN A 86 -11.10 1.87 2.30
CA ASN A 86 -11.84 1.07 1.32
C ASN A 86 -11.22 1.12 -0.08
N GLY A 87 -10.82 2.32 -0.53
CA GLY A 87 -10.12 2.50 -1.81
C GLY A 87 -8.77 1.77 -1.83
N LEU A 88 -8.06 1.74 -0.71
CA LEU A 88 -6.79 1.05 -0.55
C LEU A 88 -6.96 -0.48 -0.60
N LEU A 89 -8.03 -1.01 0.00
CA LEU A 89 -8.38 -2.43 -0.10
C LEU A 89 -8.75 -2.82 -1.54
N LEU A 90 -9.56 -2.00 -2.21
CA LEU A 90 -9.91 -2.22 -3.62
C LEU A 90 -8.66 -2.18 -4.51
N PHE A 91 -7.77 -1.21 -4.26
CA PHE A 91 -6.50 -1.11 -4.96
C PHE A 91 -5.64 -2.36 -4.74
N ALA A 92 -5.48 -2.82 -3.48
CA ALA A 92 -4.72 -4.02 -3.17
C ALA A 92 -5.27 -5.25 -3.90
N PHE A 93 -6.60 -5.38 -3.95
CA PHE A 93 -7.27 -6.44 -4.69
C PHE A 93 -6.99 -6.36 -6.20
N ILE A 94 -7.10 -5.17 -6.80
CA ILE A 94 -6.79 -4.95 -8.22
C ILE A 94 -5.33 -5.29 -8.52
N MET A 95 -4.38 -4.84 -7.70
CA MET A 95 -2.96 -5.13 -7.89
C MET A 95 -2.68 -6.64 -7.78
N GLY A 96 -3.29 -7.33 -6.82
CA GLY A 96 -3.18 -8.78 -6.69
C GLY A 96 -3.68 -9.50 -7.93
N ALA A 97 -4.85 -9.10 -8.44
CA ALA A 97 -5.40 -9.65 -9.67
C ALA A 97 -4.50 -9.37 -10.89
N LEU A 98 -4.04 -8.12 -11.05
CA LEU A 98 -3.17 -7.70 -12.16
C LEU A 98 -1.85 -8.48 -12.18
N PHE A 99 -1.15 -8.58 -11.05
CA PHE A 99 0.12 -9.31 -11.00
C PHE A 99 -0.07 -10.81 -11.24
N THR A 100 -1.14 -11.39 -10.70
CA THR A 100 -1.49 -12.80 -10.95
C THR A 100 -1.79 -13.05 -12.42
N ILE A 101 -2.63 -12.22 -13.03
CA ILE A 101 -2.97 -12.30 -14.46
C ILE A 101 -1.72 -12.15 -15.32
N ASN A 102 -0.87 -11.18 -15.01
CA ASN A 102 0.39 -10.99 -15.72
C ASN A 102 1.26 -12.24 -15.66
N HIS A 103 1.32 -12.90 -14.50
CA HIS A 103 2.12 -14.11 -14.35
C HIS A 103 1.51 -15.35 -15.03
N VAL A 104 0.18 -15.49 -15.01
CA VAL A 104 -0.52 -16.68 -15.52
C VAL A 104 -0.73 -16.61 -17.04
N LEU A 105 -1.00 -15.42 -17.59
CA LEU A 105 -1.37 -15.25 -18.99
C LEU A 105 -0.23 -14.72 -19.87
N LEU A 106 0.72 -13.97 -19.29
CA LEU A 106 1.81 -13.32 -20.02
C LEU A 106 3.21 -13.79 -19.57
N GLY A 107 3.28 -14.56 -18.49
CA GLY A 107 4.50 -15.06 -17.86
C GLY A 107 4.99 -16.37 -18.44
#